data_AF-A0A158EYC5-F1
#
_entry.id   AF-A0A158EYC5-F1
#
_cell.length_a   1.000
_cell.length_b   1.000
_cell.length_c   1.000
_cell.angle_alpha   90.00
_cell.angle_beta   90.00
_cell.angle_gamma   90.00
#
_symmetry.space_group_name_H-M   'P 1'
#
loop_
_entity.id
_entity.type
_entity.pdbx_description
1 polymer ?
#
loop_
_entity_poly.entity_id
_entity_poly.type
_entity_poly.pdbx_seq_one_letter_code
_entity_poly.pdbx_strand_id
1 'polypeptide(L)'
;MKNLPCLLAGALFGASCFASAYAQPPSKSDPSAPKTRAEVKADTLAWLAAGYDPNNWWDYPDNAQRAGRIVAAQRAQEAGAGGAQMRPQ
;
A
#
# COMPACT_ATOMS: atom_id res chain seq x y z
N MET A 1 47.68 -15.60 -37.13
CA MET A 1 46.22 -15.34 -37.17
C MET A 1 45.47 -16.63 -37.41
N LYS A 2 44.78 -17.11 -36.37
CA LYS A 2 43.67 -18.09 -36.40
C LYS A 2 43.26 -18.27 -34.94
N ASN A 3 42.23 -17.54 -34.55
CA ASN A 3 41.76 -17.46 -33.17
C ASN A 3 40.63 -18.49 -33.04
N LEU A 4 40.84 -19.55 -32.26
CA LEU A 4 39.74 -20.29 -31.66
C LEU A 4 40.09 -20.52 -30.20
N PRO A 5 39.35 -19.86 -29.29
CA PRO A 5 38.80 -20.63 -28.18
C PRO A 5 37.32 -20.25 -27.97
N CYS A 6 36.42 -21.23 -27.94
CA CYS A 6 36.20 -22.15 -26.83
C CYS A 6 35.00 -21.64 -26.00
N LEU A 7 33.86 -22.28 -26.26
CA LEU A 7 32.82 -22.54 -25.27
C LEU A 7 32.15 -21.28 -24.66
N LEU A 8 31.19 -20.73 -25.41
CA LEU A 8 30.01 -20.05 -24.86
C LEU A 8 29.16 -21.07 -24.08
N ALA A 9 29.67 -21.51 -22.94
CA ALA A 9 29.03 -22.41 -22.00
C ALA A 9 29.13 -21.79 -20.58
N GLY A 10 28.54 -20.62 -20.39
CA GLY A 10 28.16 -20.10 -19.08
C GLY A 10 26.63 -20.20 -18.99
N ALA A 11 26.07 -21.38 -18.75
CA ALA A 11 25.94 -21.97 -17.42
C ALA A 11 25.28 -21.01 -16.41
N LEU A 12 24.02 -21.32 -16.10
CA LEU A 12 23.43 -21.28 -14.76
C LEU A 12 22.84 -19.93 -14.30
N PHE A 13 21.52 -19.84 -14.40
CA PHE A 13 20.64 -19.72 -13.23
C PHE A 13 21.14 -18.75 -12.13
N GLY A 14 21.22 -17.46 -12.47
CA GLY A 14 21.39 -16.40 -11.49
C GLY A 14 20.06 -16.12 -10.80
N ALA A 15 19.83 -16.84 -9.70
CA ALA A 15 18.72 -16.70 -8.76
C ALA A 15 18.11 -15.29 -8.74
N SER A 16 16.84 -15.19 -9.11
CA SER A 16 15.99 -14.07 -8.72
C SER A 16 15.94 -14.03 -7.19
N CYS A 17 16.86 -13.27 -6.60
CA CYS A 17 16.79 -12.90 -5.21
C CYS A 17 15.49 -12.12 -5.01
N PHE A 18 14.42 -12.79 -4.57
CA PHE A 18 13.32 -12.15 -3.89
C PHE A 18 13.90 -11.55 -2.61
N ALA A 19 14.48 -10.35 -2.72
CA ALA A 19 14.85 -9.55 -1.57
C ALA A 19 13.53 -9.17 -0.88
N SER A 20 13.15 -9.96 0.12
CA SER A 20 12.14 -9.56 1.10
C SER A 20 12.71 -8.36 1.85
N ALA A 21 12.55 -7.16 1.30
CA ALA A 21 12.91 -5.91 1.94
C ALA A 21 11.87 -5.61 3.04
N TYR A 22 12.00 -6.29 4.17
CA TYR A 22 11.36 -5.83 5.40
C TYR A 22 12.29 -4.81 6.07
N ALA A 23 11.71 -3.68 6.51
CA ALA A 23 12.30 -2.66 7.38
C ALA A 23 12.89 -1.37 6.75
N GLN A 24 12.34 -0.86 5.65
CA GLN A 24 12.31 0.60 5.46
C GLN A 24 10.88 1.08 5.77
N PRO A 25 10.67 2.03 6.70
CA PRO A 25 9.36 2.66 6.83
C PRO A 25 9.07 3.30 5.46
N PRO A 26 7.99 2.89 4.77
CA PRO A 26 7.73 3.45 3.47
C PRO A 26 7.57 4.96 3.60
N SER A 27 8.10 5.71 2.65
CA SER A 27 7.70 7.09 2.50
C SER A 27 6.17 7.11 2.42
N LYS A 28 5.51 7.87 3.28
CA LYS A 28 4.03 7.96 3.39
C LYS A 28 3.33 8.39 2.09
N SER A 29 4.08 8.63 1.02
CA SER A 29 3.60 9.12 -0.26
C SER A 29 3.32 8.01 -1.29
N ASP A 30 3.84 6.79 -1.10
CA ASP A 30 3.52 5.69 -2.02
C ASP A 30 2.26 4.94 -1.56
N PRO A 31 1.13 5.04 -2.27
CA PRO A 31 -0.10 4.32 -1.93
C PRO A 31 0.03 2.80 -2.05
N SER A 32 1.07 2.30 -2.73
CA SER A 32 1.36 0.86 -2.91
C SER A 32 2.27 0.29 -1.83
N ALA A 33 2.77 1.14 -0.92
CA ALA A 33 3.64 0.72 0.15
C ALA A 33 2.95 -0.28 1.11
N PRO A 34 3.66 -1.31 1.60
CA PRO A 34 3.13 -2.20 2.63
C PRO A 34 2.76 -1.44 3.90
N LYS A 35 1.56 -1.69 4.42
CA LYS A 35 1.10 -1.10 5.68
C LYS A 35 1.69 -1.83 6.88
N THR A 36 2.04 -1.07 7.91
CA THR A 36 2.36 -1.60 9.23
C THR A 36 1.12 -2.17 9.91
N ARG A 37 1.32 -3.04 10.91
CA ARG A 37 0.20 -3.58 11.71
C ARG A 37 -0.62 -2.49 12.40
N ALA A 38 0.04 -1.42 12.85
CA ALA A 38 -0.64 -0.30 13.48
C ALA A 38 -1.55 0.44 12.50
N GLU A 39 -1.06 0.69 11.28
CA GLU A 39 -1.84 1.33 10.21
C GLU A 39 -3.03 0.48 9.77
N VAL A 40 -2.85 -0.85 9.63
CA VAL A 40 -3.96 -1.75 9.31
C VAL A 40 -5.06 -1.69 10.37
N LYS A 41 -4.69 -1.70 11.66
CA LYS A 41 -5.67 -1.59 12.76
C LYS A 41 -6.39 -0.23 12.74
N ALA A 42 -5.66 0.85 12.54
CA ALA A 42 -6.24 2.19 12.44
C ALA A 42 -7.23 2.27 11.26
N ASP A 43 -6.86 1.71 10.10
CA ASP A 43 -7.73 1.61 8.95
C ASP A 43 -8.98 0.79 9.26
N THR A 44 -8.85 -0.38 9.87
CA THR A 44 -10.02 -1.20 10.25
C THR A 44 -10.98 -0.43 11.16
N LEU A 45 -10.47 0.30 12.16
CA LEU A 45 -11.30 1.10 13.06
C LEU A 45 -12.03 2.23 12.30
N ALA A 46 -11.35 2.90 11.37
CA ALA A 46 -11.98 3.93 10.54
C ALA A 46 -13.12 3.36 9.69
N TRP A 47 -12.96 2.16 9.14
CA TRP A 47 -14.01 1.50 8.37
C TRP A 47 -15.21 1.09 9.23
N LEU A 48 -14.96 0.53 10.42
CA LEU A 48 -16.03 0.21 11.38
C LEU A 48 -16.80 1.46 11.81
N ALA A 49 -16.10 2.57 12.08
CA ALA A 49 -16.72 3.85 12.41
C ALA A 49 -17.55 4.44 11.24
N ALA A 50 -17.15 4.14 9.99
CA ALA A 50 -17.90 4.49 8.79
C ALA A 50 -19.08 3.54 8.49
N GLY A 51 -19.37 2.58 9.36
CA GLY A 51 -20.49 1.65 9.24
C GLY A 51 -20.20 0.39 8.40
N TYR A 52 -18.93 0.07 8.16
CA TYR A 52 -18.56 -1.25 7.63
C TYR A 52 -18.96 -2.32 8.65
N ASP A 53 -19.77 -3.30 8.23
CA ASP A 53 -20.08 -4.48 9.04
C ASP A 53 -19.49 -5.72 8.35
N PRO A 54 -18.46 -6.36 8.94
CA PRO A 54 -17.85 -7.56 8.37
C PRO A 54 -18.80 -8.77 8.37
N ASN A 55 -19.84 -8.78 9.20
CA ASN A 55 -20.83 -9.86 9.23
C ASN A 55 -21.97 -9.65 8.20
N ASN A 56 -22.06 -8.46 7.60
CA ASN A 56 -23.05 -8.15 6.57
C ASN A 56 -22.56 -8.61 5.19
N TRP A 57 -22.24 -9.89 5.06
CA TRP A 57 -21.69 -10.48 3.85
C TRP A 57 -22.71 -10.57 2.70
N TRP A 58 -24.01 -10.55 3.01
CA TRP A 58 -25.08 -10.61 2.00
C TRP A 58 -25.27 -9.28 1.26
N ASP A 59 -25.00 -8.14 1.90
CA ASP A 59 -24.99 -6.79 1.29
C ASP A 59 -23.61 -6.42 0.73
N TYR A 60 -22.72 -7.40 0.57
CA TYR A 60 -21.45 -7.20 -0.11
C TYR A 60 -21.69 -7.17 -1.63
N PRO A 61 -21.12 -6.20 -2.38
CA PRO A 61 -20.06 -5.26 -1.97
C PRO A 61 -20.54 -3.90 -1.44
N ASP A 62 -21.84 -3.61 -1.48
CA ASP A 62 -22.41 -2.28 -1.22
C ASP A 62 -22.05 -1.74 0.17
N ASN A 63 -22.08 -2.59 1.19
CA ASN A 63 -21.65 -2.25 2.55
C ASN A 63 -20.22 -1.68 2.56
N ALA A 64 -19.31 -2.37 1.86
CA ALA A 64 -17.88 -2.04 1.89
C ALA A 64 -17.60 -0.80 1.05
N GLN A 65 -18.24 -0.68 -0.12
CA GLN A 65 -18.08 0.48 -0.98
C GLN A 65 -18.61 1.76 -0.31
N ARG A 66 -19.72 1.67 0.40
CA ARG A 66 -20.29 2.80 1.17
C ARG A 66 -19.32 3.28 2.25
N ALA A 67 -18.83 2.38 3.10
CA ALA A 67 -17.84 2.73 4.12
C ALA A 67 -16.55 3.29 3.50
N GLY A 68 -16.07 2.69 2.40
CA GLY A 68 -14.88 3.14 1.68
C GLY A 68 -15.00 4.58 1.15
N ARG A 69 -16.17 4.97 0.60
CA ARG A 69 -16.42 6.36 0.17
C ARG A 69 -16.37 7.35 1.33
N ILE A 70 -16.94 6.98 2.48
CA ILE A 70 -16.95 7.83 3.68
C ILE A 70 -15.52 8.03 4.20
N VAL A 71 -14.74 6.95 4.36
CA VAL A 71 -13.35 7.02 4.83
C VAL A 71 -12.48 7.84 3.88
N ALA A 72 -12.66 7.67 2.55
CA ALA A 72 -11.93 8.46 1.57
C ALA A 72 -12.25 9.96 1.67
N ALA A 73 -13.53 10.31 1.84
CA ALA A 73 -13.95 11.70 2.02
C ALA A 73 -13.37 12.32 3.31
N GLN A 74 -13.39 11.59 4.42
CA GLN A 74 -12.82 12.04 5.70
C GLN A 74 -11.32 12.33 5.57
N ARG A 75 -10.55 11.40 4.97
CA ARG A 75 -9.11 11.58 4.74
C ARG A 75 -8.81 12.78 3.84
N ALA A 76 -9.63 13.01 2.81
CA ALA A 76 -9.48 14.16 1.93
C ALA A 76 -9.71 15.49 2.70
N GLN A 77 -10.68 15.52 3.63
CA GLN A 77 -10.93 16.68 4.49
C GLN A 77 -9.76 16.94 5.45
N GLU A 78 -9.21 15.90 6.09
CA GLU A 78 -8.06 16.00 6.98
C GLU A 78 -6.81 16.52 6.24
N ALA A 79 -6.55 16.00 5.04
CA ALA A 79 -5.45 16.47 4.20
C ALA A 79 -5.61 17.94 3.79
N GLY A 80 -6.83 18.37 3.46
CA GLY A 80 -7.14 19.77 3.14
C GLY A 80 -7.02 20.72 4.34
N ALA A 81 -7.44 20.28 5.53
CA ALA A 81 -7.36 21.06 6.76
C ALA A 81 -5.90 21.30 7.20
N GLY A 82 -5.02 20.30 7.03
CA GLY A 82 -3.58 20.46 7.28
C GLY A 82 -2.91 21.50 6.37
N GLY A 83 -3.37 21.61 5.12
CA GLY A 83 -2.89 22.63 4.18
C GLY A 83 -3.33 24.06 4.53
N ALA A 84 -4.49 24.23 5.17
CA ALA A 84 -4.97 25.54 5.63
C ALA A 84 -4.20 26.06 6.86
N GLN A 85 -3.75 25.16 7.74
CA GLN A 85 -2.99 25.49 8.96
C GLN A 85 -1.55 25.94 8.67
N MET A 86 -0.94 25.52 7.54
CA MET A 86 0.45 25.80 7.19
C MET A 86 0.69 27.11 6.41
N ARG A 87 -0.31 27.98 6.30
CA ARG A 87 -0.17 29.26 5.61
C ARG A 87 0.25 30.36 6.59
N PRO A 88 1.51 30.85 6.59
CA PRO A 88 1.88 32.03 7.37
C PRO A 88 1.24 33.28 6.73
N GLN A 89 0.74 34.17 7.58
CA GLN A 89 0.29 35.53 7.24
C GLN A 89 1.44 36.50 7.45
#